data_AF-I1JMH4-F1
#
_entry.id   AF-I1JMH4-F1
#
_cell.length_a   1.000
_cell.length_b   1.000
_cell.length_c   1.000
_cell.angle_alpha   90.00
_cell.angle_beta   90.00
_cell.angle_gamma   90.00
#
_symmetry.space_group_name_H-M   'P 1'
#
loop_
_entity.id
_entity.type
_entity.pdbx_description
1 polymer ?
#
loop_
_entity_poly.entity_id
_entity_poly.type
_entity_poly.pdbx_seq_one_letter_code
_entity_poly.pdbx_strand_id
1 'polypeptide(L)'
;MSTLLHSAPTSSPSFSRIITPRFAFAPITRISLRNGVRSKAIEAVKLENGRPSASEFVVSGSGNAIPSYVVAPNARVQDLVNRNDTRLRIFSGTANPALAQEIACYLGLELGKIKIKRFADGEIYVQLQESVRGCDVFLVQPTCPPANENLMELLIMIDACRRASAKNITAVIPYFGYARADRKTQGRESIAAKLVANLITEAGANRVLACDLHSGQSMGYFDIPVDHVYGQPVILDYLASKTICSDDLVVVSPDVGGVARARAFAKKLSDAPLAIVDKRRHGHNVAEVMNLIGDVRGKVAVMVDDMIDTAGTIAKGAALLHQEGAREVYACTTHAVFSPPAIERLSSGLFQEVIITNTIPVAEQNYFPQLTVLSVANLLGETVWRVHDDCSVSSIFL
;
A
#
# COMPACT_ATOMS: atom_id res chain seq x y z
N MET A 1 61.82 -12.54 13.71
CA MET A 1 62.55 -12.11 12.49
C MET A 1 61.48 -11.49 11.58
N SER A 2 61.49 -10.21 11.18
CA SER A 2 62.57 -9.31 10.67
C SER A 2 63.03 -9.75 9.27
N THR A 3 63.22 -8.94 8.21
CA THR A 3 63.05 -7.47 7.88
C THR A 3 63.33 -7.30 6.35
N LEU A 4 63.01 -6.27 5.54
CA LEU A 4 62.37 -4.92 5.58
C LEU A 4 61.27 -4.84 4.46
N LEU A 5 60.49 -3.80 4.09
CA LEU A 5 60.41 -2.31 4.25
C LEU A 5 61.24 -1.42 3.27
N HIS A 6 60.64 -0.86 2.18
CA HIS A 6 60.97 0.37 1.38
C HIS A 6 60.08 0.43 0.09
N SER A 7 60.00 1.53 -0.70
CA SER A 7 59.24 2.78 -0.46
C SER A 7 59.28 3.76 -1.67
N ALA A 8 58.12 4.24 -2.16
CA ALA A 8 57.94 5.43 -3.06
C ALA A 8 58.58 5.30 -4.49
N PRO A 9 58.37 6.22 -5.49
CA PRO A 9 57.93 7.63 -5.41
C PRO A 9 56.61 7.97 -6.14
N THR A 10 56.26 9.26 -6.11
CA THR A 10 55.03 9.89 -6.65
C THR A 10 55.22 10.53 -8.04
N SER A 11 54.17 10.56 -8.86
CA SER A 11 54.01 11.56 -9.92
C SER A 11 52.52 11.82 -10.22
N SER A 12 52.16 13.07 -10.51
CA SER A 12 50.81 13.50 -10.88
C SER A 12 50.78 14.11 -12.28
N PRO A 13 49.62 14.10 -12.95
CA PRO A 13 49.31 15.07 -14.00
C PRO A 13 48.08 15.91 -13.63
N SER A 14 48.19 17.23 -13.78
CA SER A 14 47.07 18.17 -13.68
C SER A 14 46.48 18.44 -15.07
N PHE A 15 45.16 18.58 -15.20
CA PHE A 15 44.57 19.20 -16.39
C PHE A 15 43.32 20.05 -16.09
N SER A 16 43.36 21.27 -16.64
CA SER A 16 42.25 22.18 -17.02
C SER A 16 40.94 22.19 -16.21
N ARG A 17 40.67 23.34 -15.58
CA ARG A 17 39.30 23.78 -15.26
C ARG A 17 38.47 23.91 -16.54
N ILE A 18 37.26 23.34 -16.57
CA ILE A 18 36.22 23.73 -17.53
C ILE A 18 35.36 24.82 -16.87
N ILE A 19 35.14 25.92 -17.58
CA ILE A 19 34.31 27.05 -17.12
C ILE A 19 32.90 26.88 -17.69
N THR A 20 31.91 26.65 -16.82
CA THR A 20 30.49 26.72 -17.18
C THR A 20 29.93 28.12 -16.90
N PRO A 21 29.06 28.67 -17.78
CA PRO A 21 28.55 30.02 -17.62
C PRO A 21 27.51 30.12 -16.50
N ARG A 22 27.61 31.17 -15.67
CA ARG A 22 26.56 31.53 -14.71
C ARG A 22 25.35 32.12 -15.45
N PHE A 23 24.24 31.39 -15.50
CA PHE A 23 22.94 32.01 -15.74
C PHE A 23 22.42 32.63 -14.44
N ALA A 24 22.32 33.95 -14.41
CA ALA A 24 21.70 34.69 -13.32
C ALA A 24 20.20 34.84 -13.59
N PHE A 25 19.36 34.25 -12.73
CA PHE A 25 17.93 34.55 -12.71
C PHE A 25 17.65 35.69 -11.72
N ALA A 26 16.86 36.66 -12.16
CA ALA A 26 16.46 37.81 -11.34
C ALA A 26 15.40 37.42 -10.30
N PRO A 27 15.34 38.10 -9.14
CA PRO A 27 14.34 37.81 -8.11
C PRO A 27 12.94 38.25 -8.56
N ILE A 28 12.01 37.31 -8.70
CA ILE A 28 10.60 37.63 -8.95
C ILE A 28 9.98 38.15 -7.64
N THR A 29 9.37 39.32 -7.72
CA THR A 29 8.77 40.03 -6.58
C THR A 29 7.56 39.32 -6.00
N ARG A 30 7.42 39.34 -4.67
CA ARG A 30 6.21 38.90 -3.95
C ARG A 30 4.97 39.63 -4.49
N ILE A 31 3.98 38.87 -4.97
CA ILE A 31 2.60 39.37 -5.10
C ILE A 31 1.82 38.87 -3.89
N SER A 32 1.29 39.81 -3.10
CA SER A 32 0.41 39.51 -1.96
C SER A 32 -1.04 39.49 -2.43
N LEU A 33 -1.68 38.33 -2.37
CA LEU A 33 -3.13 38.21 -2.53
C LEU A 33 -3.76 37.70 -1.23
N ARG A 34 -4.15 38.65 -0.38
CA ARG A 34 -5.20 38.42 0.60
C ARG A 34 -6.50 38.13 -0.15
N ASN A 35 -7.09 36.96 0.06
CA ASN A 35 -8.54 36.76 0.02
C ASN A 35 -8.88 35.46 0.76
N GLY A 36 -9.39 35.58 1.99
CA GLY A 36 -9.85 34.43 2.77
C GLY A 36 -11.27 34.06 2.38
N VAL A 37 -11.48 32.84 1.88
CA VAL A 37 -12.80 32.26 1.61
C VAL A 37 -12.91 30.95 2.37
N ARG A 38 -13.95 30.82 3.21
CA ARG A 38 -14.27 29.55 3.87
C ARG A 38 -14.84 28.58 2.85
N SER A 39 -14.21 27.43 2.64
CA SER A 39 -14.90 26.26 2.09
C SER A 39 -15.94 25.78 3.11
N LYS A 40 -17.11 25.31 2.64
CA LYS A 40 -18.03 24.54 3.46
C LYS A 40 -17.57 23.07 3.47
N ALA A 41 -17.86 22.36 4.55
CA ALA A 41 -17.68 20.92 4.59
C ALA A 41 -18.60 20.23 3.57
N ILE A 42 -18.17 19.07 3.08
CA ILE A 42 -19.00 18.16 2.29
C ILE A 42 -19.98 17.50 3.27
N GLU A 43 -21.29 17.75 3.11
CA GLU A 43 -22.31 17.07 3.91
C GLU A 43 -22.43 15.59 3.50
N ALA A 44 -22.69 14.73 4.47
CA ALA A 44 -22.92 13.31 4.23
C ALA A 44 -24.21 13.08 3.40
N VAL A 45 -24.16 12.14 2.46
CA VAL A 45 -25.30 11.78 1.61
C VAL A 45 -26.45 11.25 2.47
N LYS A 46 -27.54 12.02 2.55
CA LYS A 46 -28.80 11.53 3.11
C LYS A 46 -29.50 10.64 2.09
N LEU A 47 -29.78 9.40 2.48
CA LEU A 47 -30.56 8.45 1.70
C LEU A 47 -32.05 8.58 2.07
N GLU A 48 -32.89 8.94 1.10
CA GLU A 48 -34.33 8.70 1.17
C GLU A 48 -34.73 7.69 0.09
N ASN A 49 -35.57 6.71 0.46
CA ASN A 49 -36.31 5.82 -0.43
C ASN A 49 -35.52 4.99 -1.47
N GLY A 50 -34.26 4.66 -1.19
CA GLY A 50 -33.69 3.34 -1.55
C GLY A 50 -33.40 3.06 -3.02
N ARG A 51 -33.31 4.07 -3.89
CA ARG A 51 -32.72 3.95 -5.25
C ARG A 51 -31.86 5.17 -5.58
N PRO A 52 -30.63 5.01 -6.07
CA PRO A 52 -29.88 6.13 -6.62
C PRO A 52 -30.50 6.55 -7.96
N SER A 53 -30.87 7.82 -8.10
CA SER A 53 -31.08 8.45 -9.41
C SER A 53 -29.76 9.01 -9.92
N ALA A 54 -29.52 8.92 -11.23
CA ALA A 54 -28.40 9.59 -11.85
C ALA A 54 -28.68 11.10 -11.92
N SER A 55 -27.72 11.91 -11.48
CA SER A 55 -27.69 13.36 -11.67
C SER A 55 -26.34 13.77 -12.25
N GLU A 56 -26.34 14.78 -13.11
CA GLU A 56 -25.25 15.05 -14.05
C GLU A 56 -24.07 15.79 -13.40
N PHE A 57 -22.85 15.32 -13.66
CA PHE A 57 -21.62 16.01 -13.23
C PHE A 57 -21.35 17.24 -14.11
N VAL A 58 -21.92 18.39 -13.74
CA VAL A 58 -21.61 19.69 -14.35
C VAL A 58 -20.26 20.19 -13.85
N VAL A 59 -19.20 19.95 -14.63
CA VAL A 59 -17.84 20.45 -14.34
C VAL A 59 -17.77 21.95 -14.63
N SER A 60 -17.82 22.78 -13.58
CA SER A 60 -17.43 24.19 -13.66
C SER A 60 -15.98 24.36 -13.19
N GLY A 61 -15.13 24.93 -14.05
CA GLY A 61 -13.68 24.90 -13.88
C GLY A 61 -13.10 26.03 -13.03
N SER A 62 -12.22 25.70 -12.09
CA SER A 62 -11.14 26.57 -11.63
C SER A 62 -9.94 25.70 -11.25
N GLY A 63 -8.73 26.14 -11.63
CA GLY A 63 -7.55 25.27 -11.66
C GLY A 63 -6.82 25.17 -10.32
N ASN A 64 -7.05 24.08 -9.59
CA ASN A 64 -6.06 23.49 -8.68
C ASN A 64 -5.61 22.14 -9.26
N ALA A 65 -4.33 21.78 -9.05
CA ALA A 65 -3.77 20.55 -9.60
C ALA A 65 -4.31 19.32 -8.86
N ILE A 66 -5.31 18.66 -9.46
CA ILE A 66 -5.77 17.34 -9.01
C ILE A 66 -4.68 16.31 -9.37
N PRO A 67 -4.31 15.37 -8.46
CA PRO A 67 -3.25 14.40 -8.74
C PRO A 67 -3.53 13.50 -9.96
N SER A 68 -2.46 13.10 -10.65
CA SER A 68 -2.49 12.47 -11.98
C SER A 68 -3.18 11.10 -12.04
N TYR A 69 -3.35 10.41 -10.91
CA TYR A 69 -4.06 9.13 -10.80
C TYR A 69 -5.53 9.31 -10.32
N VAL A 70 -5.92 10.51 -9.88
CA VAL A 70 -7.31 10.85 -9.52
C VAL A 70 -8.09 11.30 -10.77
N VAL A 71 -7.42 12.00 -11.70
CA VAL A 71 -8.03 12.38 -12.98
C VAL A 71 -7.84 11.28 -14.00
N ALA A 72 -8.90 10.54 -14.31
CA ALA A 72 -9.02 9.93 -15.63
C ALA A 72 -9.08 11.07 -16.67
N PRO A 73 -8.13 11.19 -17.61
CA PRO A 73 -8.16 12.29 -18.59
C PRO A 73 -9.45 12.24 -19.39
N ASN A 74 -10.09 13.40 -19.63
CA ASN A 74 -11.41 13.46 -20.29
C ASN A 74 -11.48 12.75 -21.66
N ALA A 75 -10.35 12.52 -22.33
CA ALA A 75 -10.26 11.68 -23.53
C ALA A 75 -10.59 10.18 -23.26
N ARG A 76 -10.10 9.61 -22.15
CA ARG A 76 -10.32 8.18 -21.78
C ARG A 76 -11.80 7.84 -21.60
N VAL A 77 -12.65 8.83 -21.31
CA VAL A 77 -14.10 8.64 -21.15
C VAL A 77 -14.78 8.22 -22.46
N GLN A 78 -14.22 8.58 -23.62
CA GLN A 78 -14.73 8.13 -24.92
C GLN A 78 -14.29 6.69 -25.24
N ASP A 79 -13.04 6.31 -24.93
CA ASP A 79 -12.54 4.95 -25.13
C ASP A 79 -13.23 3.90 -24.22
N LEU A 80 -13.72 4.33 -23.05
CA LEU A 80 -14.50 3.50 -22.12
C LEU A 80 -15.82 2.98 -22.72
N VAL A 81 -16.42 3.69 -23.68
CA VAL A 81 -17.76 3.37 -24.24
C VAL A 81 -17.75 2.12 -25.12
N ASN A 82 -16.59 1.69 -25.64
CA ASN A 82 -16.49 0.62 -26.64
C ASN A 82 -16.16 -0.78 -26.06
N ARG A 83 -16.23 -0.97 -24.73
CA ARG A 83 -15.57 -2.08 -24.00
C ARG A 83 -16.22 -3.47 -24.02
N ASN A 84 -17.31 -3.68 -24.77
CA ASN A 84 -18.00 -4.99 -24.84
C ASN A 84 -17.19 -6.14 -25.46
N ASP A 85 -16.03 -5.88 -26.09
CA ASP A 85 -15.11 -6.90 -26.62
C ASP A 85 -13.73 -6.90 -25.91
N THR A 86 -13.65 -6.37 -24.68
CA THR A 86 -12.44 -6.52 -23.86
C THR A 86 -12.32 -7.96 -23.34
N ARG A 87 -11.16 -8.59 -23.54
CA ARG A 87 -10.89 -9.95 -23.05
C ARG A 87 -10.53 -10.01 -21.56
N LEU A 88 -10.48 -8.84 -20.92
CA LEU A 88 -10.24 -8.64 -19.49
C LEU A 88 -11.40 -9.20 -18.66
N ARG A 89 -11.11 -10.03 -17.66
CA ARG A 89 -12.09 -10.56 -16.71
C ARG A 89 -11.55 -10.45 -15.29
N ILE A 90 -12.38 -9.98 -14.36
CA ILE A 90 -12.01 -9.79 -12.95
C ILE A 90 -12.95 -10.62 -12.10
N PHE A 91 -12.42 -11.52 -11.27
CA PHE A 91 -13.20 -12.30 -10.31
C PHE A 91 -12.71 -12.00 -8.89
N SER A 92 -13.64 -11.93 -7.95
CA SER A 92 -13.31 -11.88 -6.52
C SER A 92 -13.31 -13.29 -5.93
N GLY A 93 -12.40 -13.54 -4.98
CA GLY A 93 -12.64 -14.56 -3.96
C GLY A 93 -13.50 -13.99 -2.81
N THR A 94 -13.67 -14.75 -1.73
CA THR A 94 -14.49 -14.34 -0.58
C THR A 94 -13.77 -13.39 0.38
N ALA A 95 -12.45 -13.23 0.28
CA ALA A 95 -11.66 -12.53 1.29
C ALA A 95 -11.79 -11.01 1.25
N ASN A 96 -12.10 -10.39 0.10
CA ASN A 96 -12.36 -8.95 0.01
C ASN A 96 -13.20 -8.55 -1.23
N PRO A 97 -14.49 -8.93 -1.28
CA PRO A 97 -15.37 -8.62 -2.41
C PRO A 97 -15.66 -7.13 -2.58
N ALA A 98 -15.56 -6.32 -1.52
CA ALA A 98 -15.73 -4.87 -1.59
C ALA A 98 -14.64 -4.24 -2.47
N LEU A 99 -13.35 -4.45 -2.13
CA LEU A 99 -12.24 -3.94 -2.92
C LEU A 99 -12.25 -4.48 -4.36
N ALA A 100 -12.59 -5.76 -4.55
CA ALA A 100 -12.73 -6.32 -5.90
C ALA A 100 -13.80 -5.62 -6.73
N GLN A 101 -14.94 -5.28 -6.13
CA GLN A 101 -16.01 -4.55 -6.80
C GLN A 101 -15.63 -3.08 -7.07
N GLU A 102 -14.92 -2.42 -6.16
CA GLU A 102 -14.38 -1.08 -6.39
C GLU A 102 -13.38 -1.05 -7.57
N ILE A 103 -12.49 -2.06 -7.67
CA ILE A 103 -11.55 -2.21 -8.79
C ILE A 103 -12.29 -2.42 -10.12
N ALA A 104 -13.34 -3.25 -10.13
CA ALA A 104 -14.16 -3.46 -11.32
C ALA A 104 -14.89 -2.17 -11.74
N CYS A 105 -15.46 -1.43 -10.77
CA CYS A 105 -16.10 -0.13 -11.01
C CYS A 105 -15.13 0.90 -11.60
N TYR A 106 -13.89 1.00 -11.09
CA TYR A 106 -12.85 1.89 -11.64
C TYR A 106 -12.58 1.62 -13.14
N LEU A 107 -12.68 0.35 -13.55
CA LEU A 107 -12.43 -0.10 -14.92
C LEU A 107 -13.66 -0.05 -15.83
N GLY A 108 -14.83 0.32 -15.30
CA GLY A 108 -16.11 0.29 -16.02
C GLY A 108 -16.60 -1.14 -16.30
N LEU A 109 -16.28 -2.10 -15.43
CA LEU A 109 -16.59 -3.53 -15.58
C LEU A 109 -17.50 -4.04 -14.46
N GLU A 110 -18.30 -5.07 -14.75
CA GLU A 110 -18.91 -5.92 -13.72
C GLU A 110 -17.89 -6.97 -13.22
N LEU A 111 -18.06 -7.42 -11.98
CA LEU A 111 -17.34 -8.61 -11.50
C LEU A 111 -17.85 -9.87 -12.22
N GLY A 112 -16.90 -10.69 -12.66
CA GLY A 112 -17.17 -11.97 -13.30
C GLY A 112 -17.91 -12.94 -12.38
N LYS A 113 -18.79 -13.73 -12.98
CA LYS A 113 -19.73 -14.59 -12.24
C LYS A 113 -19.04 -15.87 -11.79
N ILE A 114 -18.69 -15.93 -10.50
CA ILE A 114 -18.06 -17.08 -9.85
C ILE A 114 -18.89 -17.57 -8.67
N LYS A 115 -19.02 -18.89 -8.53
CA LYS A 115 -19.72 -19.54 -7.44
C LYS A 115 -18.70 -20.20 -6.52
N ILE A 116 -18.50 -19.62 -5.34
CA ILE A 116 -17.68 -20.18 -4.27
C ILE A 116 -18.61 -20.64 -3.15
N LYS A 117 -18.37 -21.85 -2.61
CA LYS A 117 -19.04 -22.37 -1.41
C LYS A 117 -18.08 -23.28 -0.64
N ARG A 118 -18.43 -23.61 0.60
CA ARG A 118 -17.81 -24.72 1.34
C ARG A 118 -18.74 -25.94 1.35
N PHE A 119 -18.16 -27.14 1.37
CA PHE A 119 -18.87 -28.39 1.67
C PHE A 119 -19.00 -28.57 3.20
N ALA A 120 -19.71 -29.60 3.65
CA ALA A 120 -20.05 -29.80 5.07
C ALA A 120 -18.85 -30.16 5.97
N ASP A 121 -17.77 -30.62 5.35
CA ASP A 121 -16.43 -30.90 5.91
C ASP A 121 -15.50 -29.67 5.88
N GLY A 122 -15.90 -28.59 5.20
CA GLY A 122 -15.10 -27.37 5.00
C GLY A 122 -14.36 -27.28 3.66
N GLU A 123 -14.40 -28.32 2.81
CA GLU A 123 -13.73 -28.28 1.50
C GLU A 123 -14.26 -27.15 0.60
N ILE A 124 -13.38 -26.58 -0.22
CA ILE A 124 -13.69 -25.40 -1.04
C ILE A 124 -14.14 -25.83 -2.44
N TYR A 125 -15.35 -25.43 -2.83
CA TYR A 125 -15.85 -25.59 -4.19
C TYR A 125 -15.85 -24.25 -4.90
N VAL A 126 -15.22 -24.20 -6.08
CA VAL A 126 -15.20 -23.03 -6.97
C VAL A 126 -15.72 -23.44 -8.35
N GLN A 127 -16.64 -22.65 -8.90
CA GLN A 127 -17.16 -22.85 -10.26
C GLN A 127 -17.38 -21.50 -10.95
N LEU A 128 -16.61 -21.23 -12.00
CA LEU A 128 -16.88 -20.13 -12.94
C LEU A 128 -18.25 -20.38 -13.61
N GLN A 129 -19.13 -19.38 -13.58
CA GLN A 129 -20.48 -19.44 -14.18
C GLN A 129 -20.49 -18.89 -15.63
N GLU A 130 -19.33 -18.51 -16.16
CA GLU A 130 -19.16 -18.02 -17.53
C GLU A 130 -17.82 -18.48 -18.13
N SER A 131 -17.67 -18.32 -19.45
CA SER A 131 -16.45 -18.71 -20.16
C SER A 131 -15.31 -17.71 -19.96
N VAL A 132 -14.16 -18.20 -19.52
CA VAL A 132 -12.88 -17.46 -19.52
C VAL A 132 -11.94 -17.91 -20.64
N ARG A 133 -12.42 -18.70 -21.62
CA ARG A 133 -11.58 -19.27 -22.68
C ARG A 133 -10.90 -18.18 -23.50
N GLY A 134 -9.56 -18.12 -23.44
CA GLY A 134 -8.77 -17.10 -24.13
C GLY A 134 -8.82 -15.69 -23.50
N CYS A 135 -9.47 -15.54 -22.35
CA CYS A 135 -9.52 -14.29 -21.58
C CYS A 135 -8.23 -14.05 -20.79
N ASP A 136 -8.03 -12.79 -20.42
CA ASP A 136 -7.00 -12.34 -19.48
C ASP A 136 -7.66 -12.14 -18.11
N VAL A 137 -7.31 -12.98 -17.14
CA VAL A 137 -8.10 -13.18 -15.92
C VAL A 137 -7.35 -12.66 -14.70
N PHE A 138 -7.98 -11.75 -13.97
CA PHE A 138 -7.46 -11.16 -12.74
C PHE A 138 -8.28 -11.66 -11.55
N LEU A 139 -7.61 -12.29 -10.58
CA LEU A 139 -8.24 -12.91 -9.42
C LEU A 139 -7.92 -12.10 -8.17
N VAL A 140 -8.88 -11.33 -7.67
CA VAL A 140 -8.72 -10.48 -6.48
C VAL A 140 -9.00 -11.29 -5.23
N GLN A 141 -7.95 -11.62 -4.48
CA GLN A 141 -8.04 -12.35 -3.21
C GLN A 141 -6.82 -12.02 -2.31
N PRO A 142 -6.95 -11.15 -1.30
CA PRO A 142 -5.93 -11.04 -0.26
C PRO A 142 -5.89 -12.32 0.59
N THR A 143 -4.69 -12.73 1.01
CA THR A 143 -4.49 -13.92 1.86
C THR A 143 -4.43 -13.54 3.34
N CYS A 144 -5.39 -12.71 3.76
CA CYS A 144 -5.62 -12.29 5.15
C CYS A 144 -6.28 -13.40 5.97
N PRO A 145 -6.37 -13.28 7.32
CA PRO A 145 -7.09 -14.24 8.15
C PRO A 145 -8.54 -14.45 7.67
N PRO A 146 -9.07 -15.69 7.61
CA PRO A 146 -8.40 -16.97 7.85
C PRO A 146 -7.45 -17.36 6.68
N ALA A 147 -6.16 -17.46 6.97
CA ALA A 147 -5.11 -17.32 5.95
C ALA A 147 -4.87 -18.57 5.09
N ASN A 148 -5.01 -19.78 5.64
CA ASN A 148 -4.89 -21.01 4.84
C ASN A 148 -6.09 -21.13 3.90
N GLU A 149 -7.25 -20.73 4.39
CA GLU A 149 -8.56 -20.87 3.78
C GLU A 149 -8.74 -19.90 2.61
N ASN A 150 -8.25 -18.67 2.77
CA ASN A 150 -8.21 -17.66 1.70
C ASN A 150 -7.13 -17.97 0.65
N LEU A 151 -5.99 -18.56 1.08
CA LEU A 151 -4.95 -19.05 0.17
C LEU A 151 -5.44 -20.25 -0.66
N MET A 152 -5.98 -21.29 -0.04
CA MET A 152 -6.52 -22.46 -0.75
C MET A 152 -7.62 -22.06 -1.73
N GLU A 153 -8.45 -21.08 -1.38
CA GLU A 153 -9.46 -20.53 -2.28
C GLU A 153 -8.82 -19.87 -3.52
N LEU A 154 -7.77 -19.05 -3.35
CA LEU A 154 -7.00 -18.49 -4.47
C LEU A 154 -6.40 -19.59 -5.36
N LEU A 155 -5.77 -20.61 -4.77
CA LEU A 155 -5.15 -21.71 -5.54
C LEU A 155 -6.19 -22.47 -6.37
N ILE A 156 -7.38 -22.72 -5.82
CA ILE A 156 -8.48 -23.42 -6.51
C ILE A 156 -9.14 -22.50 -7.57
N MET A 157 -9.23 -21.18 -7.33
CA MET A 157 -9.66 -20.22 -8.35
C MET A 157 -8.69 -20.17 -9.55
N ILE A 158 -7.37 -20.18 -9.30
CA ILE A 158 -6.34 -20.23 -10.35
C ILE A 158 -6.48 -21.53 -11.16
N ASP A 159 -6.54 -22.69 -10.50
CA ASP A 159 -6.65 -23.98 -11.18
C ASP A 159 -7.95 -24.12 -11.98
N ALA A 160 -9.08 -23.58 -11.48
CA ALA A 160 -10.34 -23.51 -12.21
C ALA A 160 -10.21 -22.67 -13.50
N CYS A 161 -9.55 -21.50 -13.44
CA CYS A 161 -9.29 -20.67 -14.62
C CYS A 161 -8.34 -21.35 -15.61
N ARG A 162 -7.31 -22.06 -15.12
CA ARG A 162 -6.36 -22.84 -15.93
C ARG A 162 -7.09 -23.94 -16.70
N ARG A 163 -7.92 -24.74 -16.03
CA ARG A 163 -8.72 -25.81 -16.68
C ARG A 163 -9.78 -25.26 -17.63
N ALA A 164 -10.38 -24.10 -17.31
CA ALA A 164 -11.29 -23.38 -18.20
C ALA A 164 -10.60 -22.73 -19.42
N SER A 165 -9.27 -22.89 -19.57
CA SER A 165 -8.48 -22.39 -20.70
C SER A 165 -8.40 -20.86 -20.79
N ALA A 166 -8.25 -20.16 -19.66
CA ALA A 166 -7.79 -18.77 -19.64
C ALA A 166 -6.46 -18.63 -20.42
N LYS A 167 -6.24 -17.49 -21.09
CA LYS A 167 -4.97 -17.18 -21.77
C LYS A 167 -3.89 -16.84 -20.74
N ASN A 168 -4.26 -15.98 -19.81
CA ASN A 168 -3.43 -15.41 -18.75
C ASN A 168 -4.22 -15.46 -17.43
N ILE A 169 -3.53 -15.69 -16.31
CA ILE A 169 -4.09 -15.65 -14.96
C ILE A 169 -3.16 -14.80 -14.08
N THR A 170 -3.62 -13.61 -13.70
CA THR A 170 -2.94 -12.71 -12.77
C THR A 170 -3.57 -12.84 -11.39
N ALA A 171 -2.79 -13.30 -10.40
CA ALA A 171 -3.22 -13.30 -9.01
C ALA A 171 -3.06 -11.88 -8.43
N VAL A 172 -4.18 -11.20 -8.16
CA VAL A 172 -4.22 -9.89 -7.53
C VAL A 172 -4.38 -10.08 -6.03
N ILE A 173 -3.31 -9.81 -5.27
CA ILE A 173 -3.18 -10.13 -3.86
C ILE A 173 -2.94 -8.82 -3.07
N PRO A 174 -4.00 -8.07 -2.69
CA PRO A 174 -3.87 -6.79 -1.99
C PRO A 174 -3.14 -6.88 -0.64
N TYR A 175 -3.12 -8.05 0.00
CA TYR A 175 -2.28 -8.37 1.15
C TYR A 175 -1.74 -9.80 1.02
N PHE A 176 -0.42 -9.94 1.05
CA PHE A 176 0.26 -11.24 0.96
C PHE A 176 0.46 -11.84 2.37
N GLY A 177 -0.36 -12.83 2.71
CA GLY A 177 -0.18 -13.66 3.90
C GLY A 177 1.19 -14.36 3.90
N TYR A 178 1.68 -14.72 5.09
CA TYR A 178 3.01 -15.32 5.31
C TYR A 178 4.21 -14.45 4.91
N ALA A 179 4.04 -13.21 4.43
CA ALA A 179 5.13 -12.30 4.04
C ALA A 179 6.16 -12.00 5.16
N ARG A 180 5.77 -12.15 6.43
CA ARG A 180 6.66 -12.01 7.62
C ARG A 180 7.57 -13.22 7.86
N ALA A 181 7.41 -14.30 7.09
CA ALA A 181 8.24 -15.50 7.11
C ALA A 181 9.04 -15.61 5.80
N ASP A 182 9.77 -14.54 5.49
CA ASP A 182 10.60 -14.35 4.29
C ASP A 182 11.99 -15.00 4.41
N ARG A 183 12.49 -15.15 5.65
CA ARG A 183 13.84 -15.66 5.92
C ARG A 183 13.89 -16.52 7.17
N LYS A 184 14.94 -17.35 7.24
CA LYS A 184 15.30 -18.12 8.43
C LYS A 184 16.14 -17.25 9.34
N THR A 185 15.60 -16.92 10.51
CA THR A 185 16.31 -16.29 11.63
C THR A 185 17.03 -17.33 12.49
N GLN A 186 16.54 -18.59 12.51
CA GLN A 186 17.09 -19.70 13.26
C GLN A 186 17.20 -21.00 12.43
N GLY A 187 17.96 -21.96 12.96
CA GLY A 187 18.10 -23.29 12.37
C GLY A 187 16.78 -24.07 12.37
N ARG A 188 16.45 -24.70 11.24
CA ARG A 188 15.24 -25.51 10.96
C ARG A 188 13.91 -24.75 10.80
N GLU A 189 13.92 -23.42 10.75
CA GLU A 189 12.76 -22.64 10.31
C GLU A 189 12.42 -22.89 8.83
N SER A 190 11.15 -22.67 8.45
CA SER A 190 10.68 -22.64 7.06
C SER A 190 10.69 -21.22 6.49
N ILE A 191 10.68 -21.09 5.16
CA ILE A 191 10.45 -19.81 4.47
C ILE A 191 9.04 -19.89 3.86
N ALA A 192 8.03 -19.61 4.68
CA ALA A 192 6.64 -19.79 4.27
C ALA A 192 6.26 -18.86 3.10
N ALA A 193 6.85 -17.67 2.99
CA ALA A 193 6.64 -16.78 1.85
C ALA A 193 7.03 -17.42 0.50
N LYS A 194 8.18 -18.12 0.41
CA LYS A 194 8.59 -18.86 -0.82
C LYS A 194 7.75 -20.13 -1.03
N LEU A 195 7.31 -20.80 0.05
CA LEU A 195 6.36 -21.92 -0.10
C LEU A 195 5.04 -21.45 -0.73
N VAL A 196 4.47 -20.35 -0.24
CA VAL A 196 3.24 -19.76 -0.78
C VAL A 196 3.44 -19.27 -2.22
N ALA A 197 4.58 -18.65 -2.53
CA ALA A 197 4.92 -18.23 -3.88
C ALA A 197 5.02 -19.42 -4.85
N ASN A 198 5.65 -20.53 -4.44
CA ASN A 198 5.69 -21.78 -5.21
C ASN A 198 4.28 -22.33 -5.46
N LEU A 199 3.43 -22.38 -4.44
CA LEU A 199 2.06 -22.90 -4.57
C LEU A 199 1.21 -22.08 -5.56
N ILE A 200 1.28 -20.76 -5.50
CA ILE A 200 0.57 -19.85 -6.43
C ILE A 200 1.06 -20.04 -7.87
N THR A 201 2.37 -20.22 -8.05
CA THR A 201 2.99 -20.47 -9.36
C THR A 201 2.55 -21.83 -9.92
N GLU A 202 2.64 -22.90 -9.13
CA GLU A 202 2.30 -24.28 -9.53
C GLU A 202 0.79 -24.49 -9.75
N ALA A 203 -0.06 -23.76 -9.02
CA ALA A 203 -1.50 -23.69 -9.30
C ALA A 203 -1.80 -23.12 -10.71
N GLY A 204 -0.87 -22.35 -11.28
CA GLY A 204 -0.94 -21.88 -12.66
C GLY A 204 -1.07 -20.37 -12.84
N ALA A 205 -0.69 -19.55 -11.85
CA ALA A 205 -0.61 -18.11 -12.05
C ALA A 205 0.48 -17.77 -13.08
N ASN A 206 0.19 -16.87 -14.01
CA ASN A 206 1.16 -16.35 -14.98
C ASN A 206 1.86 -15.06 -14.49
N ARG A 207 1.25 -14.38 -13.50
CA ARG A 207 1.71 -13.11 -12.94
C ARG A 207 1.12 -12.93 -11.54
N VAL A 208 1.79 -12.16 -10.69
CA VAL A 208 1.26 -11.69 -9.41
C VAL A 208 1.24 -10.16 -9.38
N LEU A 209 0.16 -9.57 -8.88
CA LEU A 209 0.07 -8.15 -8.54
C LEU A 209 -0.13 -8.07 -7.03
N ALA A 210 0.84 -7.52 -6.30
CA ALA A 210 0.82 -7.48 -4.83
C ALA A 210 1.04 -6.07 -4.30
N CYS A 211 0.30 -5.67 -3.26
CA CYS A 211 0.49 -4.38 -2.59
C CYS A 211 1.44 -4.53 -1.38
N ASP A 212 2.36 -3.59 -1.20
CA ASP A 212 3.24 -3.38 -0.03
C ASP A 212 3.79 -4.65 0.67
N LEU A 213 4.35 -5.57 -0.14
CA LEU A 213 5.14 -6.71 0.36
C LEU A 213 6.09 -6.30 1.51
N HIS A 214 5.96 -7.01 2.63
CA HIS A 214 6.71 -6.77 3.88
C HIS A 214 8.22 -6.64 3.64
N SER A 215 8.75 -7.52 2.79
CA SER A 215 10.15 -7.62 2.38
C SER A 215 10.19 -7.63 0.85
N GLY A 216 10.76 -6.59 0.23
CA GLY A 216 10.77 -6.43 -1.24
C GLY A 216 11.51 -7.56 -1.97
N GLN A 217 12.43 -8.23 -1.28
CA GLN A 217 13.10 -9.46 -1.69
C GLN A 217 12.10 -10.58 -2.05
N SER A 218 10.86 -10.54 -1.51
CA SER A 218 9.82 -11.52 -1.77
C SER A 218 9.34 -11.55 -3.23
N MET A 219 9.59 -10.49 -4.02
CA MET A 219 9.39 -10.54 -5.48
C MET A 219 10.22 -11.66 -6.11
N GLY A 220 11.48 -11.83 -5.65
CA GLY A 220 12.38 -12.89 -6.08
C GLY A 220 12.03 -14.29 -5.55
N TYR A 221 10.87 -14.46 -4.92
CA TYR A 221 10.31 -15.78 -4.60
C TYR A 221 9.39 -16.32 -5.70
N PHE A 222 9.02 -15.49 -6.67
CA PHE A 222 8.22 -15.92 -7.81
C PHE A 222 9.12 -16.06 -9.03
N ASP A 223 8.98 -17.19 -9.72
CA ASP A 223 9.63 -17.48 -11.00
C ASP A 223 8.80 -16.91 -12.19
N ILE A 224 7.74 -16.17 -11.88
CA ILE A 224 6.81 -15.44 -12.75
C ILE A 224 6.84 -13.93 -12.44
N PRO A 225 6.46 -13.03 -13.37
CA PRO A 225 6.44 -11.59 -13.13
C PRO A 225 5.62 -11.17 -11.91
N VAL A 226 6.16 -10.22 -11.13
CA VAL A 226 5.50 -9.63 -9.96
C VAL A 226 5.43 -8.11 -10.12
N ASP A 227 4.21 -7.57 -10.20
CA ASP A 227 3.96 -6.13 -10.12
C ASP A 227 3.76 -5.75 -8.65
N HIS A 228 4.83 -5.26 -8.03
CA HIS A 228 4.80 -4.77 -6.65
C HIS A 228 4.31 -3.32 -6.62
N VAL A 229 3.09 -3.15 -6.12
CA VAL A 229 2.40 -1.86 -5.96
C VAL A 229 2.68 -1.30 -4.56
N TYR A 230 2.96 0.00 -4.48
CA TYR A 230 3.09 0.70 -3.20
C TYR A 230 1.78 1.44 -2.91
N GLY A 231 1.09 1.11 -1.81
CA GLY A 231 -0.09 1.84 -1.32
C GLY A 231 0.25 3.19 -0.70
N GLN A 232 1.54 3.43 -0.42
CA GLN A 232 2.10 4.66 0.13
C GLN A 232 1.55 5.99 -0.44
N PRO A 233 1.33 6.17 -1.77
CA PRO A 233 0.80 7.43 -2.31
C PRO A 233 -0.58 7.76 -1.73
N VAL A 234 -1.51 6.79 -1.70
CA VAL A 234 -2.88 6.97 -1.19
C VAL A 234 -2.89 7.55 0.24
N ILE A 235 -1.95 7.12 1.09
CA ILE A 235 -1.77 7.63 2.45
C ILE A 235 -1.14 9.03 2.45
N LEU A 236 -0.09 9.25 1.64
CA LEU A 236 0.56 10.56 1.51
C LEU A 236 -0.38 11.65 1.02
N ASP A 237 -1.20 11.36 0.01
CA ASP A 237 -2.13 12.29 -0.60
C ASP A 237 -3.27 12.65 0.36
N TYR A 238 -3.73 11.65 1.14
CA TYR A 238 -4.65 11.90 2.23
C TYR A 238 -4.04 12.76 3.35
N LEU A 239 -2.78 12.52 3.75
CA LEU A 239 -2.07 13.40 4.70
C LEU A 239 -1.86 14.81 4.14
N ALA A 240 -1.52 14.95 2.87
CA ALA A 240 -1.35 16.25 2.20
C ALA A 240 -2.66 17.04 2.08
N SER A 241 -3.81 16.36 2.13
CA SER A 241 -5.13 16.99 2.23
C SER A 241 -5.44 17.56 3.63
N LYS A 242 -4.70 17.14 4.66
CA LYS A 242 -4.79 17.71 6.01
C LYS A 242 -3.91 18.96 6.09
N THR A 243 -4.44 20.04 6.67
CA THR A 243 -3.74 21.34 6.80
C THR A 243 -2.67 21.34 7.91
N ILE A 244 -1.78 20.34 7.92
CA ILE A 244 -0.66 20.23 8.84
C ILE A 244 0.53 20.99 8.23
N CYS A 245 1.25 21.78 9.03
CA CYS A 245 2.45 22.48 8.54
C CYS A 245 3.58 21.47 8.24
N SER A 246 4.30 21.65 7.12
CA SER A 246 5.48 20.85 6.78
C SER A 246 6.54 20.85 7.89
N ASP A 247 6.70 22.01 8.52
CA ASP A 247 7.77 22.29 9.48
C ASP A 247 7.44 21.73 10.88
N ASP A 248 6.15 21.42 11.11
CA ASP A 248 5.63 20.77 12.32
C ASP A 248 5.72 19.23 12.25
N LEU A 249 6.02 18.64 11.10
CA LEU A 249 5.95 17.18 10.89
C LEU A 249 7.26 16.47 11.26
N VAL A 250 7.11 15.23 11.71
CA VAL A 250 8.20 14.25 11.83
C VAL A 250 7.68 12.87 11.49
N VAL A 251 8.32 12.19 10.53
CA VAL A 251 7.98 10.81 10.19
C VAL A 251 8.74 9.88 11.13
N VAL A 252 8.06 8.87 11.68
CA VAL A 252 8.61 7.97 12.68
C VAL A 252 8.59 6.53 12.19
N SER A 253 9.74 5.86 12.27
CA SER A 253 9.82 4.41 12.11
C SER A 253 9.50 3.70 13.44
N PRO A 254 8.46 2.83 13.51
CA PRO A 254 8.07 2.14 14.75
C PRO A 254 9.12 1.13 15.26
N ASP A 255 10.01 0.67 14.39
CA ASP A 255 11.22 -0.09 14.73
C ASP A 255 12.36 0.18 13.72
N VAL A 256 13.46 -0.58 13.84
CA VAL A 256 14.66 -0.44 12.99
C VAL A 256 14.49 -1.06 11.58
N GLY A 257 13.55 -1.99 11.39
CA GLY A 257 13.24 -2.59 10.09
C GLY A 257 12.48 -1.63 9.17
N GLY A 258 11.52 -0.88 9.73
CA GLY A 258 10.72 0.11 9.00
C GLY A 258 11.49 1.32 8.44
N VAL A 259 12.76 1.52 8.83
CA VAL A 259 13.50 2.79 8.63
C VAL A 259 13.64 3.18 7.15
N ALA A 260 13.79 2.20 6.24
CA ALA A 260 13.85 2.47 4.81
C ALA A 260 12.50 2.97 4.25
N ARG A 261 11.39 2.37 4.71
CA ARG A 261 10.00 2.75 4.37
C ARG A 261 9.67 4.13 4.92
N ALA A 262 9.96 4.37 6.21
CA ALA A 262 9.79 5.68 6.85
C ALA A 262 10.61 6.79 6.16
N ARG A 263 11.85 6.51 5.74
CA ARG A 263 12.66 7.48 4.96
C ARG A 263 12.09 7.74 3.56
N ALA A 264 11.57 6.73 2.87
CA ALA A 264 10.89 6.91 1.59
C ALA A 264 9.56 7.67 1.72
N PHE A 265 8.92 7.60 2.89
CA PHE A 265 7.74 8.39 3.25
C PHE A 265 8.10 9.85 3.51
N ALA A 266 9.06 10.09 4.40
CA ALA A 266 9.61 11.42 4.72
C ALA A 266 9.99 12.23 3.46
N LYS A 267 10.73 11.61 2.53
CA LYS A 267 11.15 12.26 1.28
C LYS A 267 9.98 12.76 0.41
N LYS A 268 8.86 12.02 0.38
CA LYS A 268 7.65 12.45 -0.37
C LYS A 268 6.81 13.46 0.42
N LEU A 269 6.88 13.46 1.75
CA LEU A 269 6.24 14.43 2.64
C LEU A 269 7.15 15.66 2.86
N SER A 270 7.51 16.37 1.78
CA SER A 270 8.35 17.58 1.79
C SER A 270 9.74 17.43 2.44
N ASP A 271 10.35 16.24 2.36
CA ASP A 271 11.61 15.87 3.02
C ASP A 271 11.59 16.05 4.55
N ALA A 272 10.44 15.74 5.17
CA ALA A 272 10.22 15.88 6.60
C ALA A 272 11.30 15.18 7.47
N PRO A 273 11.60 15.71 8.66
CA PRO A 273 12.47 15.04 9.64
C PRO A 273 12.09 13.58 9.90
N LEU A 274 13.10 12.72 10.07
CA LEU A 274 12.92 11.30 10.40
C LEU A 274 13.32 11.04 11.86
N ALA A 275 12.46 10.32 12.59
CA ALA A 275 12.77 9.72 13.87
C ALA A 275 12.61 8.19 13.84
N ILE A 276 13.24 7.48 14.78
CA ILE A 276 13.29 6.01 14.84
C ILE A 276 13.15 5.56 16.29
N VAL A 277 12.29 4.57 16.55
CA VAL A 277 12.19 3.89 17.85
C VAL A 277 13.17 2.71 17.88
N ASP A 278 14.30 2.86 18.57
CA ASP A 278 15.26 1.77 18.81
C ASP A 278 14.82 0.94 20.02
N LYS A 279 14.22 -0.22 19.73
CA LYS A 279 13.66 -1.14 20.71
C LYS A 279 14.64 -2.28 21.03
N ARG A 280 15.27 -2.23 22.21
CA ARG A 280 16.26 -3.20 22.66
C ARG A 280 15.72 -4.18 23.70
N ARG A 281 15.60 -5.44 23.29
CA ARG A 281 15.34 -6.57 24.20
C ARG A 281 16.66 -7.10 24.76
N HIS A 282 16.92 -6.84 26.03
CA HIS A 282 18.15 -7.27 26.72
C HIS A 282 18.10 -8.71 27.27
N GLY A 283 17.03 -9.45 26.97
CA GLY A 283 16.85 -10.86 27.32
C GLY A 283 15.38 -11.26 27.30
N HIS A 284 15.09 -12.53 27.58
CA HIS A 284 13.76 -12.92 28.04
C HIS A 284 13.59 -12.44 29.49
N ASN A 285 12.40 -11.94 29.83
CA ASN A 285 12.03 -11.40 31.16
C ASN A 285 12.74 -10.09 31.59
N VAL A 286 13.50 -9.43 30.74
CA VAL A 286 14.00 -8.06 30.97
C VAL A 286 13.03 -7.04 30.36
N ALA A 287 12.80 -5.92 31.05
CA ALA A 287 11.95 -4.83 30.53
C ALA A 287 12.42 -4.33 29.15
N GLU A 288 11.47 -4.06 28.25
CA GLU A 288 11.76 -3.57 26.90
C GLU A 288 12.22 -2.11 26.97
N VAL A 289 13.52 -1.86 26.82
CA VAL A 289 14.07 -0.51 26.68
C VAL A 289 13.77 -0.01 25.27
N MET A 290 13.13 1.14 25.16
CA MET A 290 12.87 1.83 23.89
C MET A 290 13.51 3.21 23.95
N ASN A 291 14.40 3.51 23.01
CA ASN A 291 15.02 4.81 22.86
C ASN A 291 14.44 5.50 21.62
N LEU A 292 14.23 6.81 21.68
CA LEU A 292 13.90 7.60 20.50
C LEU A 292 15.19 8.18 19.90
N ILE A 293 15.36 8.04 18.59
CA ILE A 293 16.45 8.66 17.82
C ILE A 293 15.81 9.67 16.87
N GLY A 294 16.04 10.97 17.11
CA GLY A 294 15.43 12.08 16.38
C GLY A 294 14.56 12.96 17.28
N ASP A 295 14.35 14.21 16.88
CA ASP A 295 13.56 15.19 17.66
C ASP A 295 12.11 15.27 17.19
N VAL A 296 11.19 15.06 18.14
CA VAL A 296 9.73 15.07 17.94
C VAL A 296 9.01 16.13 18.79
N ARG A 297 9.75 16.97 19.52
CA ARG A 297 9.17 17.86 20.54
C ARG A 297 8.31 18.96 19.93
N GLY A 298 7.04 19.03 20.33
CA GLY A 298 6.04 19.98 19.81
C GLY A 298 5.49 19.62 18.42
N LYS A 299 5.98 18.54 17.79
CA LYS A 299 5.67 18.14 16.41
C LYS A 299 4.50 17.19 16.31
N VAL A 300 3.96 17.07 15.11
CA VAL A 300 3.02 16.04 14.68
C VAL A 300 3.83 14.83 14.20
N ALA A 301 3.74 13.71 14.92
CA ALA A 301 4.50 12.50 14.64
C ALA A 301 3.68 11.52 13.78
N VAL A 302 4.16 11.21 12.57
CA VAL A 302 3.52 10.26 11.65
C VAL A 302 4.26 8.93 11.68
N MET A 303 3.74 7.96 12.41
CA MET A 303 4.28 6.60 12.49
C MET A 303 3.91 5.81 11.24
N VAL A 304 4.90 5.27 10.51
CA VAL A 304 4.69 4.58 9.22
C VAL A 304 5.18 3.13 9.29
N ASP A 305 4.29 2.17 8.99
CA ASP A 305 4.60 0.73 8.99
C ASP A 305 3.94 -0.02 7.82
N ASP A 306 4.41 -1.22 7.46
CA ASP A 306 3.80 -2.01 6.37
C ASP A 306 2.45 -2.63 6.78
N MET A 307 2.38 -3.16 8.00
CA MET A 307 1.16 -3.74 8.57
C MET A 307 1.02 -3.48 10.07
N ILE A 308 -0.22 -3.27 10.54
CA ILE A 308 -0.56 -3.30 11.97
C ILE A 308 -1.25 -4.62 12.28
N ASP A 309 -0.53 -5.50 12.96
CA ASP A 309 -1.03 -6.77 13.51
C ASP A 309 -1.68 -6.54 14.89
N THR A 310 -1.04 -6.94 15.99
CA THR A 310 -1.59 -6.77 17.35
C THR A 310 -1.47 -5.34 17.93
N ALA A 311 -1.10 -4.35 17.11
CA ALA A 311 -0.77 -2.96 17.47
C ALA A 311 0.27 -2.76 18.63
N GLY A 312 0.92 -3.84 19.11
CA GLY A 312 1.77 -3.79 20.31
C GLY A 312 3.06 -2.97 20.16
N THR A 313 3.61 -2.86 18.95
CA THR A 313 4.77 -2.00 18.67
C THR A 313 4.33 -0.54 18.53
N ILE A 314 3.35 -0.26 17.67
CA ILE A 314 2.95 1.11 17.33
C ILE A 314 2.35 1.86 18.53
N ALA A 315 1.51 1.23 19.36
CA ALA A 315 0.97 1.86 20.56
C ALA A 315 2.06 2.16 21.62
N LYS A 316 3.08 1.29 21.74
CA LYS A 316 4.24 1.55 22.60
C LYS A 316 5.09 2.71 22.07
N GLY A 317 5.28 2.80 20.76
CA GLY A 317 5.96 3.93 20.13
C GLY A 317 5.19 5.24 20.31
N ALA A 318 3.87 5.24 20.13
CA ALA A 318 3.02 6.42 20.36
C ALA A 318 3.10 6.94 21.81
N ALA A 319 3.07 6.04 22.80
CA ALA A 319 3.27 6.41 24.20
C ALA A 319 4.65 7.04 24.46
N LEU A 320 5.72 6.53 23.85
CA LEU A 320 7.06 7.12 23.93
C LEU A 320 7.12 8.50 23.23
N LEU A 321 6.50 8.64 22.06
CA LEU A 321 6.46 9.91 21.33
C LEU A 321 5.80 11.03 22.16
N HIS A 322 4.68 10.73 22.83
CA HIS A 322 4.06 11.68 23.75
C HIS A 322 4.93 11.97 25.00
N GLN A 323 5.67 10.99 25.53
CA GLN A 323 6.61 11.21 26.64
C GLN A 323 7.77 12.14 26.25
N GLU A 324 8.27 12.03 25.01
CA GLU A 324 9.31 12.92 24.46
C GLU A 324 8.76 14.31 24.01
N GLY A 325 7.44 14.48 24.04
CA GLY A 325 6.75 15.74 23.84
C GLY A 325 6.15 15.95 22.45
N ALA A 326 5.86 14.88 21.69
CA ALA A 326 5.07 14.97 20.46
C ALA A 326 3.64 15.46 20.77
N ARG A 327 3.16 16.42 19.97
CA ARG A 327 1.88 17.10 20.12
C ARG A 327 0.70 16.20 19.75
N GLU A 328 0.85 15.53 18.61
CA GLU A 328 -0.13 14.63 18.00
C GLU A 328 0.63 13.40 17.47
N VAL A 329 0.02 12.21 17.52
CA VAL A 329 0.57 11.01 16.90
C VAL A 329 -0.44 10.42 15.92
N TYR A 330 -0.01 10.21 14.68
CA TYR A 330 -0.76 9.54 13.62
C TYR A 330 -0.15 8.15 13.38
N ALA A 331 -0.99 7.13 13.24
CA ALA A 331 -0.58 5.84 12.70
C ALA A 331 -0.93 5.77 11.21
N CYS A 332 -0.01 5.28 10.39
CA CYS A 332 -0.16 5.11 8.95
C CYS A 332 0.35 3.73 8.55
N THR A 333 -0.50 2.91 7.93
CA THR A 333 -0.08 1.59 7.43
C THR A 333 -0.86 1.17 6.20
N THR A 334 -0.28 0.29 5.37
CA THR A 334 -1.03 -0.28 4.25
C THR A 334 -1.99 -1.35 4.77
N HIS A 335 -1.55 -2.32 5.59
CA HIS A 335 -2.35 -3.50 5.92
C HIS A 335 -2.86 -3.54 7.37
N ALA A 336 -4.19 -3.49 7.53
CA ALA A 336 -4.88 -3.62 8.80
C ALA A 336 -5.14 -5.09 9.16
N VAL A 337 -4.13 -5.81 9.66
CA VAL A 337 -4.28 -7.22 10.08
C VAL A 337 -5.06 -7.32 11.40
N PHE A 338 -4.87 -6.36 12.32
CA PHE A 338 -5.71 -6.07 13.48
C PHE A 338 -6.05 -7.28 14.40
N SER A 339 -5.16 -8.26 14.53
CA SER A 339 -5.33 -9.37 15.48
C SER A 339 -5.51 -8.86 16.93
N PRO A 340 -6.33 -9.51 17.77
CA PRO A 340 -6.53 -9.05 19.15
C PRO A 340 -5.21 -8.91 19.95
N PRO A 341 -5.07 -7.88 20.82
CA PRO A 341 -6.03 -6.81 21.12
C PRO A 341 -5.68 -5.50 20.37
N ALA A 342 -5.60 -5.52 19.03
CA ALA A 342 -5.25 -4.33 18.26
C ALA A 342 -6.23 -3.16 18.46
N ILE A 343 -7.54 -3.43 18.35
CA ILE A 343 -8.58 -2.37 18.39
C ILE A 343 -8.57 -1.63 19.73
N GLU A 344 -8.41 -2.35 20.86
CA GLU A 344 -8.24 -1.78 22.21
C GLU A 344 -7.05 -0.81 22.27
N ARG A 345 -5.90 -1.22 21.72
CA ARG A 345 -4.66 -0.42 21.72
C ARG A 345 -4.74 0.79 20.80
N LEU A 346 -5.41 0.68 19.66
CA LEU A 346 -5.54 1.76 18.66
C LEU A 346 -6.59 2.80 19.06
N SER A 347 -7.68 2.39 19.71
CA SER A 347 -8.73 3.28 20.22
C SER A 347 -8.41 3.91 21.59
N SER A 348 -7.28 3.55 22.22
CA SER A 348 -6.84 3.98 23.55
C SER A 348 -6.59 5.49 23.76
N GLY A 349 -6.80 6.32 22.73
CA GLY A 349 -6.52 7.77 22.77
C GLY A 349 -5.06 8.15 22.52
N LEU A 350 -4.16 7.18 22.32
CA LEU A 350 -2.75 7.42 21.93
C LEU A 350 -2.55 7.89 20.49
N PHE A 351 -3.63 7.94 19.69
CA PHE A 351 -3.59 8.33 18.29
C PHE A 351 -4.62 9.42 18.01
N GLN A 352 -4.19 10.47 17.32
CA GLN A 352 -5.07 11.45 16.72
C GLN A 352 -5.84 10.84 15.54
N GLU A 353 -5.20 9.92 14.81
CA GLU A 353 -5.82 9.13 13.74
C GLU A 353 -5.03 7.85 13.46
N VAL A 354 -5.73 6.82 12.98
CA VAL A 354 -5.18 5.55 12.52
C VAL A 354 -5.62 5.38 11.06
N ILE A 355 -4.70 5.62 10.14
CA ILE A 355 -4.94 5.66 8.70
C ILE A 355 -4.46 4.33 8.10
N ILE A 356 -5.40 3.61 7.47
CA ILE A 356 -5.17 2.29 6.86
C ILE A 356 -5.65 2.26 5.41
N THR A 357 -5.35 1.19 4.67
CA THR A 357 -6.00 0.91 3.39
C THR A 357 -6.97 -0.27 3.46
N ASN A 358 -7.95 -0.32 2.55
CA ASN A 358 -8.89 -1.43 2.39
C ASN A 358 -8.27 -2.71 1.77
N THR A 359 -6.95 -2.88 1.77
CA THR A 359 -6.27 -4.13 1.30
C THR A 359 -6.71 -5.37 2.07
N ILE A 360 -7.04 -5.21 3.36
CA ILE A 360 -7.72 -6.20 4.21
C ILE A 360 -9.08 -5.58 4.58
N PRO A 361 -10.20 -6.32 4.55
CA PRO A 361 -11.48 -5.79 5.01
C PRO A 361 -11.47 -5.61 6.53
N VAL A 362 -11.98 -4.47 7.00
CA VAL A 362 -12.26 -4.27 8.43
C VAL A 362 -13.73 -4.61 8.69
N ALA A 363 -13.98 -5.54 9.61
CA ALA A 363 -15.33 -5.89 10.05
C ALA A 363 -15.96 -4.76 10.86
N GLU A 364 -17.28 -4.59 10.79
CA GLU A 364 -18.00 -3.43 11.36
C GLU A 364 -17.69 -3.19 12.85
N GLN A 365 -17.62 -4.25 13.66
CA GLN A 365 -17.30 -4.18 15.09
C GLN A 365 -15.85 -3.77 15.41
N ASN A 366 -14.97 -3.71 14.41
CA ASN A 366 -13.57 -3.28 14.55
C ASN A 366 -13.36 -1.79 14.17
N TYR A 367 -14.41 -1.06 13.77
CA TYR A 367 -14.32 0.39 13.56
C TYR A 367 -14.31 1.14 14.91
N PHE A 368 -13.52 2.21 14.96
CA PHE A 368 -13.42 3.12 16.11
C PHE A 368 -13.28 4.57 15.61
N PRO A 369 -13.60 5.60 16.42
CA PRO A 369 -13.73 6.99 15.92
C PRO A 369 -12.48 7.58 15.26
N GLN A 370 -11.29 7.06 15.60
CA GLN A 370 -10.01 7.49 15.04
C GLN A 370 -9.58 6.69 13.79
N LEU A 371 -10.35 5.71 13.33
CA LEU A 371 -10.00 4.86 12.18
C LEU A 371 -10.42 5.48 10.85
N THR A 372 -9.44 5.80 10.00
CA THR A 372 -9.68 6.20 8.60
C THR A 372 -9.27 5.06 7.67
N VAL A 373 -10.19 4.63 6.81
CA VAL A 373 -9.95 3.58 5.80
C VAL A 373 -9.91 4.21 4.41
N LEU A 374 -8.77 4.09 3.73
CA LEU A 374 -8.55 4.62 2.38
C LEU A 374 -8.65 3.51 1.33
N SER A 375 -9.21 3.80 0.15
CA SER A 375 -9.28 2.81 -0.92
C SER A 375 -8.02 2.78 -1.79
N VAL A 376 -7.49 1.58 -2.01
CA VAL A 376 -6.46 1.33 -3.06
C VAL A 376 -7.07 0.91 -4.39
N ALA A 377 -8.39 0.94 -4.57
CA ALA A 377 -9.06 0.44 -5.76
C ALA A 377 -8.61 1.14 -7.06
N ASN A 378 -8.47 2.47 -7.06
CA ASN A 378 -8.01 3.21 -8.24
C ASN A 378 -6.57 2.83 -8.62
N LEU A 379 -5.71 2.64 -7.62
CA LEU A 379 -4.30 2.29 -7.78
C LEU A 379 -4.14 0.86 -8.34
N LEU A 380 -4.89 -0.09 -7.78
CA LEU A 380 -4.92 -1.47 -8.26
C LEU A 380 -5.61 -1.57 -9.63
N GLY A 381 -6.66 -0.77 -9.87
CA GLY A 381 -7.38 -0.69 -11.15
C GLY A 381 -6.52 -0.18 -12.30
N GLU A 382 -5.84 0.97 -12.16
CA GLU A 382 -4.90 1.48 -13.17
C GLU A 382 -3.75 0.47 -13.39
N THR A 383 -3.30 -0.24 -12.35
CA THR A 383 -2.31 -1.32 -12.48
C THR A 383 -2.85 -2.49 -13.31
N VAL A 384 -4.06 -2.98 -13.01
CA VAL A 384 -4.74 -4.04 -13.78
C VAL A 384 -4.95 -3.62 -15.24
N TRP A 385 -5.37 -2.37 -15.49
CA TRP A 385 -5.49 -1.86 -16.86
C TRP A 385 -4.15 -1.92 -17.60
N ARG A 386 -3.08 -1.38 -17.00
CA ARG A 386 -1.77 -1.34 -17.65
C ARG A 386 -1.15 -2.72 -17.87
N VAL A 387 -1.38 -3.67 -16.98
CA VAL A 387 -0.97 -5.08 -17.16
C VAL A 387 -1.73 -5.73 -18.31
N HIS A 388 -3.01 -5.39 -18.53
CA HIS A 388 -3.80 -5.91 -19.66
C HIS A 388 -3.44 -5.26 -21.01
N ASP A 389 -3.12 -3.97 -20.99
CA ASP A 389 -2.85 -3.11 -22.15
C ASP A 389 -1.34 -3.03 -22.52
N ASP A 390 -0.55 -4.01 -22.04
CA ASP A 390 0.92 -4.11 -22.16
C ASP A 390 1.69 -2.79 -21.86
N CYS A 391 1.12 -1.95 -20.98
CA CYS A 391 1.57 -0.60 -20.66
C CYS A 391 2.50 -0.53 -19.45
N SER A 392 3.28 0.56 -19.37
CA SER A 392 4.26 0.76 -18.29
C SER A 392 3.61 0.98 -16.92
N VAL A 393 3.64 -0.05 -16.06
CA VAL A 393 3.21 0.01 -14.66
C VAL A 393 4.10 0.96 -13.83
N SER A 394 5.40 1.07 -14.13
CA SER A 394 6.34 1.87 -13.31
C SER A 394 6.03 3.36 -13.26
N SER A 395 5.38 3.93 -14.29
CA SER A 395 4.95 5.34 -14.30
C SER A 395 3.66 5.61 -13.51
N ILE A 396 3.20 4.67 -12.68
CA ILE A 396 2.25 4.92 -11.58
C ILE A 396 2.98 5.56 -10.38
N PHE A 397 4.29 5.33 -10.22
CA PHE A 397 5.04 5.64 -8.98
C PHE A 397 6.08 6.77 -9.10
N LEU A 398 6.19 7.38 -10.29
CA LEU A 398 7.11 8.48 -10.63
C LEU A 398 6.57 9.85 -10.23
#